data_AF-A0A8T7K187-F1
#
_entry.id   AF-A0A8T7K187-F1
#
_cell.length_a   1.000
_cell.length_b   1.000
_cell.length_c   1.000
_cell.angle_alpha   90.00
_cell.angle_beta   90.00
_cell.angle_gamma   90.00
#
_symmetry.space_group_name_H-M   'P 1'
#
loop_
_entity.id
_entity.type
_entity.pdbx_description
1 polymer ?
#
loop_
_entity_poly.entity_id
_entity_poly.type
_entity_poly.pdbx_seq_one_letter_code
_entity_poly.pdbx_strand_id
1 'polypeptide(L)'
;MIAIDKHLVKQLESHDIRKRRQAVDVLNETSDPIALKLLLTVARQDPDSSMRALALMYAEKRNPEWAETVLRVGARPLVLNPAARAARKRALDITEAALTLYEADQPEDALKTLARALAVYPDIEQNPYFLSVACEITQEEEDAGALAVVSRQERGKSFFENLFGR
;
A
#
# COMPACT_ATOMS: atom_id res chain seq x y z
N MET A 1 -5.91 -1.74 -32.82
CA MET A 1 -4.72 -1.57 -31.95
C MET A 1 -5.15 -0.64 -30.83
N ILE A 2 -5.23 -1.13 -29.59
CA ILE A 2 -5.65 -0.28 -28.46
C ILE A 2 -4.43 0.54 -28.03
N ALA A 3 -4.44 1.82 -28.34
CA ALA A 3 -3.38 2.74 -27.93
C ALA A 3 -3.59 3.15 -26.47
N ILE A 4 -2.51 3.25 -25.71
CA ILE A 4 -2.56 3.79 -24.35
C ILE A 4 -2.77 5.29 -24.46
N ASP A 5 -3.91 5.76 -23.98
CA ASP A 5 -4.27 7.18 -24.01
C ASP A 5 -4.41 7.77 -22.59
N LYS A 6 -4.61 9.09 -22.54
CA LYS A 6 -4.79 9.82 -21.27
C LYS A 6 -6.05 9.36 -20.51
N HIS A 7 -7.03 8.78 -21.20
CA HIS A 7 -8.25 8.31 -20.56
C HIS A 7 -7.99 7.01 -19.79
N LEU A 8 -7.26 6.07 -20.40
CA LEU A 8 -6.84 4.82 -19.76
C LEU A 8 -6.00 5.06 -18.51
N VAL A 9 -5.04 5.99 -18.58
CA VAL A 9 -4.22 6.37 -17.41
C VAL A 9 -5.08 6.95 -16.29
N LYS A 10 -6.07 7.81 -16.60
CA LYS A 10 -7.02 8.32 -15.60
C LYS A 10 -7.87 7.23 -14.96
N GLN A 11 -8.24 6.18 -15.71
CA GLN A 11 -9.00 5.07 -15.17
C GLN A 11 -8.18 4.26 -14.15
N LEU A 12 -6.86 4.11 -14.34
CA LEU A 12 -5.96 3.49 -13.36
C LEU A 12 -5.87 4.30 -12.05
N GLU A 13 -6.14 5.60 -12.10
CA GLU A 13 -6.13 6.47 -10.93
C GLU A 13 -7.50 6.57 -10.22
N SER A 14 -8.53 5.90 -10.74
CA SER A 14 -9.89 5.94 -10.22
C SER A 14 -10.00 5.37 -8.80
N HIS A 15 -10.81 5.99 -7.95
CA HIS A 15 -11.18 5.41 -6.66
C HIS A 15 -12.03 4.13 -6.80
N ASP A 16 -12.77 4.00 -7.90
CA ASP A 16 -13.54 2.80 -8.22
C ASP A 16 -12.62 1.68 -8.74
N ILE A 17 -12.56 0.59 -7.96
CA ILE A 17 -11.77 -0.61 -8.29
C ILE A 17 -12.18 -1.24 -9.61
N ARG A 18 -13.47 -1.18 -10.00
CA ARG A 18 -13.93 -1.78 -11.26
C ARG A 18 -13.33 -1.06 -12.46
N LYS A 19 -13.21 0.27 -12.39
CA LYS A 19 -12.58 1.08 -13.42
C LYS A 19 -11.07 0.85 -13.51
N ARG A 20 -10.40 0.73 -12.36
CA ARG A 20 -8.96 0.37 -12.34
C ARG A 20 -8.72 -1.01 -12.95
N ARG A 21 -9.56 -1.98 -12.61
CA ARG A 21 -9.50 -3.34 -13.16
C ARG A 21 -9.69 -3.36 -14.67
N GLN A 22 -10.74 -2.70 -15.18
CA GLN A 22 -10.96 -2.57 -16.63
C GLN A 22 -9.73 -1.97 -17.33
N ALA A 23 -9.11 -0.95 -16.74
CA ALA A 23 -7.91 -0.36 -17.32
C ALA A 23 -6.72 -1.32 -17.31
N VAL A 24 -6.54 -2.13 -16.25
CA VAL A 24 -5.50 -3.17 -16.19
C VAL A 24 -5.73 -4.28 -17.21
N ASP A 25 -6.98 -4.71 -17.40
CA ASP A 25 -7.34 -5.70 -18.43
C ASP A 25 -6.99 -5.17 -19.83
N VAL A 26 -7.30 -3.90 -20.10
CA VAL A 26 -6.93 -3.22 -21.35
C VAL A 26 -5.41 -3.11 -21.52
N LEU A 27 -4.66 -2.84 -20.45
CA LEU A 27 -3.18 -2.84 -20.48
C LEU A 27 -2.61 -4.24 -20.81
N ASN A 28 -3.27 -5.30 -20.36
CA ASN A 28 -2.87 -6.66 -20.67
C ASN A 28 -3.17 -7.04 -22.15
N GLU A 29 -4.26 -6.53 -22.71
CA GLU A 29 -4.65 -6.79 -24.10
C GLU A 29 -3.83 -5.98 -25.13
N THR A 30 -3.24 -4.85 -24.74
CA THR A 30 -2.44 -4.05 -25.67
C THR A 30 -1.03 -4.58 -25.86
N SER A 31 -0.54 -4.55 -27.10
CA SER A 31 0.84 -4.86 -27.46
C SER A 31 1.82 -3.70 -27.25
N ASP A 32 1.35 -2.55 -26.75
CA ASP A 32 2.19 -1.37 -26.48
C ASP A 32 3.26 -1.68 -25.40
N PRO A 33 4.56 -1.47 -25.67
CA PRO A 33 5.62 -1.68 -24.69
C PRO A 33 5.45 -0.86 -23.39
N ILE A 34 4.75 0.27 -23.45
CA ILE A 34 4.46 1.13 -22.30
C ILE A 34 3.52 0.42 -21.31
N ALA A 35 2.64 -0.47 -21.78
CA ALA A 35 1.70 -1.16 -20.90
C ALA A 35 2.40 -2.00 -19.84
N LEU A 36 3.55 -2.60 -20.18
CA LEU A 36 4.33 -3.34 -19.20
C LEU A 36 4.81 -2.44 -18.04
N LYS A 37 5.26 -1.21 -18.35
CA LYS A 37 5.63 -0.24 -17.31
C LYS A 37 4.43 0.13 -16.43
N LEU A 38 3.25 0.33 -17.02
CA LEU A 38 2.04 0.67 -16.27
C LEU A 38 1.52 -0.50 -15.42
N LEU A 39 1.55 -1.73 -15.93
CA LEU A 39 1.22 -2.93 -15.17
C LEU A 39 2.13 -3.08 -13.95
N LEU A 40 3.44 -2.85 -14.12
CA LEU A 40 4.40 -2.87 -13.01
C LEU A 40 4.14 -1.74 -12.01
N THR A 41 3.73 -0.54 -12.46
CA THR A 41 3.33 0.54 -11.55
C THR A 41 2.11 0.14 -10.72
N VAL A 42 1.08 -0.45 -11.34
CA VAL A 42 -0.13 -0.92 -10.65
C VAL A 42 0.22 -2.03 -9.67
N ALA A 43 1.03 -3.00 -10.09
CA ALA A 43 1.49 -4.11 -9.25
C ALA A 43 2.16 -3.64 -7.95
N ARG A 44 2.78 -2.45 -7.98
CA ARG A 44 3.49 -1.86 -6.84
C ARG A 44 2.66 -0.88 -6.02
N GLN A 45 1.68 -0.20 -6.61
CA GLN A 45 1.07 0.99 -5.99
C GLN A 45 -0.45 0.93 -5.86
N ASP A 46 -1.13 -0.04 -6.46
CA ASP A 46 -2.58 -0.11 -6.30
C ASP A 46 -2.91 -0.35 -4.82
N PRO A 47 -3.83 0.42 -4.22
CA PRO A 47 -4.23 0.21 -2.83
C PRO A 47 -4.84 -1.17 -2.60
N ASP A 48 -5.46 -1.77 -3.63
CA ASP A 48 -6.06 -3.10 -3.55
C ASP A 48 -5.02 -4.21 -3.81
N SER A 49 -4.91 -5.16 -2.89
CA SER A 49 -3.94 -6.26 -2.98
C SER A 49 -4.22 -7.22 -4.14
N SER A 50 -5.51 -7.41 -4.50
CA SER A 50 -5.90 -8.27 -5.62
C SER A 50 -5.51 -7.62 -6.95
N MET A 51 -5.64 -6.30 -7.06
CA MET A 51 -5.17 -5.52 -8.20
C MET A 51 -3.66 -5.59 -8.37
N ARG A 52 -2.90 -5.52 -7.26
CA ARG A 52 -1.44 -5.69 -7.30
C ARG A 52 -1.04 -7.05 -7.86
N ALA A 53 -1.64 -8.12 -7.33
CA ALA A 53 -1.36 -9.48 -7.78
C ALA A 53 -1.75 -9.70 -9.26
N LEU A 54 -2.90 -9.18 -9.68
CA LEU A 54 -3.38 -9.29 -11.07
C LEU A 54 -2.43 -8.61 -12.05
N ALA A 55 -2.01 -7.37 -11.74
CA ALA A 55 -1.11 -6.62 -12.61
C ALA A 55 0.29 -7.25 -12.68
N LEU A 56 0.78 -7.84 -11.58
CA LEU A 56 2.02 -8.60 -11.56
C LEU A 56 1.93 -9.83 -12.45
N MET A 57 0.85 -10.62 -12.32
CA MET A 57 0.61 -11.81 -13.15
C MET A 57 0.60 -11.45 -14.66
N TYR A 58 -0.04 -10.34 -15.03
CA TYR A 58 -0.03 -9.87 -16.42
C TYR A 58 1.34 -9.40 -16.90
N ALA A 59 2.12 -8.73 -16.03
CA ALA A 59 3.49 -8.36 -16.35
C ALA A 59 4.40 -9.60 -16.55
N GLU A 60 4.29 -10.60 -15.66
CA GLU A 60 5.03 -11.87 -15.73
C GLU A 60 4.74 -12.64 -17.01
N LYS A 61 3.46 -12.78 -17.35
CA LYS A 61 3.03 -13.47 -18.59
C LYS A 61 3.67 -12.84 -19.83
N ARG A 62 3.91 -11.53 -19.80
CA ARG A 62 4.42 -10.76 -20.93
C ARG A 62 5.95 -10.72 -20.96
N ASN A 63 6.60 -10.62 -19.81
CA ASN A 63 8.05 -10.64 -19.70
C ASN A 63 8.48 -11.19 -18.32
N PRO A 64 8.76 -12.49 -18.23
CA PRO A 64 9.09 -13.15 -16.97
C PRO A 64 10.43 -12.67 -16.37
N GLU A 65 11.46 -12.39 -17.19
CA GLU A 65 12.76 -11.91 -16.72
C GLU A 65 12.67 -10.51 -16.07
N TRP A 66 11.77 -9.67 -16.59
CA TRP A 66 11.59 -8.33 -16.06
C TRP A 66 10.80 -8.32 -14.74
N ALA A 67 9.84 -9.23 -14.57
CA ALA A 67 9.12 -9.39 -13.31
C ALA A 67 10.07 -9.83 -12.18
N GLU A 68 10.97 -10.78 -12.47
CA GLU A 68 11.99 -11.21 -11.52
C GLU A 68 12.92 -10.05 -11.11
N THR A 69 13.30 -9.20 -12.07
CA THR A 69 14.09 -7.99 -11.80
C THR A 69 13.34 -6.98 -10.91
N VAL A 70 12.03 -6.82 -11.10
CA VAL A 70 11.20 -5.89 -10.30
C VAL A 70 10.90 -6.42 -8.90
N LEU A 71 10.77 -7.75 -8.76
CA LEU A 71 10.63 -8.43 -7.46
C LEU A 71 11.95 -8.42 -6.67
N ARG A 72 13.10 -8.55 -7.36
CA ARG A 72 14.44 -8.57 -6.74
C ARG A 72 14.96 -7.16 -6.39
N VAL A 73 14.60 -6.15 -7.19
CA VAL A 73 14.84 -4.73 -6.87
C VAL A 73 13.68 -4.22 -6.02
N GLY A 74 13.71 -4.60 -4.74
CA GLY A 74 12.79 -4.09 -3.73
C GLY A 74 12.58 -2.56 -3.85
N ALA A 75 11.32 -2.16 -3.69
CA ALA A 75 10.96 -0.86 -3.12
C ALA A 75 11.60 0.42 -3.69
N ARG A 76 11.44 0.73 -5.00
CA ARG A 76 11.42 2.15 -5.41
C ARG A 76 10.23 2.47 -6.32
N PRO A 77 9.29 3.34 -5.88
CA PRO A 77 8.18 3.76 -6.72
C PRO A 77 8.68 4.71 -7.81
N LEU A 78 8.54 4.30 -9.07
CA LEU A 78 8.50 5.25 -10.18
C LEU A 78 7.12 5.91 -10.15
N VAL A 79 7.05 7.06 -9.47
CA VAL A 79 5.90 7.98 -9.37
C VAL A 79 4.67 7.39 -8.67
N LEU A 80 4.50 7.70 -7.37
CA LEU A 80 3.22 7.48 -6.65
C LEU A 80 2.11 8.29 -7.32
N ASN A 81 0.96 7.68 -7.66
CA ASN A 81 -0.28 8.41 -8.01
C ASN A 81 -0.56 9.49 -6.93
N PRO A 82 -1.01 10.72 -7.27
CA PRO A 82 -1.38 11.76 -6.30
C PRO A 82 -2.17 11.26 -5.08
N ALA A 83 -3.13 10.34 -5.26
CA ALA A 83 -3.91 9.76 -4.18
C ALA A 83 -3.06 8.91 -3.22
N ALA A 84 -2.16 8.06 -3.75
CA ALA A 84 -1.22 7.27 -2.96
C ALA A 84 -0.17 8.17 -2.27
N ARG A 85 0.27 9.23 -2.95
CA ARG A 85 1.16 10.25 -2.39
C ARG A 85 0.51 10.97 -1.21
N ALA A 86 -0.78 11.32 -1.35
CA ALA A 86 -1.58 11.94 -0.29
C ALA A 86 -1.92 10.96 0.84
N ALA A 87 -2.14 9.68 0.56
CA ALA A 87 -2.34 8.65 1.58
C ALA A 87 -1.06 8.41 2.38
N ARG A 88 0.08 8.27 1.70
CA ARG A 88 1.40 8.17 2.34
C ARG A 88 1.70 9.38 3.23
N LYS A 89 1.44 10.60 2.74
CA LYS A 89 1.62 11.81 3.55
C LYS A 89 0.71 11.77 4.79
N ARG A 90 -0.59 11.47 4.62
CA ARG A 90 -1.53 11.35 5.74
C ARG A 90 -1.10 10.30 6.76
N ALA A 91 -0.60 9.16 6.31
CA ALA A 91 -0.11 8.13 7.21
C ALA A 91 1.11 8.62 8.01
N LEU A 92 2.03 9.38 7.40
CA LEU A 92 3.14 10.03 8.11
C LEU A 92 2.68 11.09 9.12
N ASP A 93 1.73 11.94 8.73
CA ASP A 93 1.15 12.95 9.63
C ASP A 93 0.49 12.26 10.86
N ILE A 94 -0.12 11.08 10.66
CA ILE A 94 -0.69 10.26 11.75
C ILE A 94 0.42 9.62 12.61
N THR A 95 1.51 9.16 12.01
CA THR A 95 2.69 8.65 12.75
C THR A 95 3.26 9.71 13.68
N GLU A 96 3.39 10.95 13.21
CA GLU A 96 3.87 12.07 14.02
C GLU A 96 2.91 12.35 15.18
N ALA A 97 1.59 12.33 14.93
CA ALA A 97 0.60 12.47 16.00
C ALA A 97 0.68 11.34 17.04
N ALA A 98 0.96 10.10 16.61
CA ALA A 98 1.17 8.98 17.53
C ALA A 98 2.38 9.21 18.44
N LEU A 99 3.49 9.74 17.90
CA LEU A 99 4.66 10.08 18.69
C LEU A 99 4.34 11.18 19.71
N THR A 100 3.62 12.23 19.33
CA THR A 100 3.19 13.29 20.27
C THR A 100 2.32 12.73 21.41
N LEU A 101 1.41 11.78 21.11
CA LEU A 101 0.60 11.13 22.14
C LEU A 101 1.46 10.29 23.10
N TYR A 102 2.49 9.62 22.57
CA TYR A 102 3.43 8.86 23.38
C TYR A 102 4.26 9.76 24.30
N GLU A 103 4.79 10.88 23.78
CA GLU A 103 5.48 11.90 24.57
C GLU A 103 4.58 12.55 25.63
N ALA A 104 3.26 12.59 25.40
CA ALA A 104 2.26 13.02 26.36
C ALA A 104 1.85 11.94 27.38
N ASP A 105 2.59 10.83 27.46
CA ASP A 105 2.35 9.69 28.35
C ASP A 105 1.02 8.96 28.09
N GLN A 106 0.59 8.94 26.82
CA GLN A 106 -0.63 8.25 26.35
C GLN A 106 -0.32 7.09 25.38
N PRO A 107 0.39 6.04 25.84
CA PRO A 107 0.91 4.98 24.96
C PRO A 107 -0.18 4.16 24.28
N GLU A 108 -1.35 3.96 24.92
CA GLU A 108 -2.45 3.21 24.30
C GLU A 108 -3.06 3.94 23.10
N ASP A 109 -3.23 5.26 23.22
CA ASP A 109 -3.80 6.08 22.16
C ASP A 109 -2.77 6.35 21.07
N ALA A 110 -1.49 6.46 21.43
CA ALA A 110 -0.38 6.44 20.50
C ALA A 110 -0.41 5.16 19.64
N LEU A 111 -0.52 3.99 20.28
CA LEU A 111 -0.55 2.70 19.57
C LEU A 111 -1.77 2.56 18.65
N LYS A 112 -2.97 2.98 19.10
CA LYS A 112 -4.17 3.01 18.24
C LYS A 112 -4.01 3.96 17.05
N THR A 113 -3.39 5.11 17.27
CA THR A 113 -3.14 6.11 16.23
C THR A 113 -2.13 5.59 15.21
N LEU A 114 -1.09 4.90 15.67
CA LEU A 114 -0.10 4.27 14.82
C LEU A 114 -0.71 3.13 13.98
N ALA A 115 -1.58 2.32 14.57
CA ALA A 115 -2.33 1.28 13.87
C ALA A 115 -3.21 1.87 12.73
N ARG A 116 -3.83 3.02 12.97
CA ARG A 116 -4.57 3.76 11.94
C ARG A 116 -3.69 4.24 10.79
N ALA A 117 -2.41 4.55 11.01
CA ALA A 117 -1.50 4.90 9.92
C ALA A 117 -1.32 3.73 8.94
N LEU A 118 -1.20 2.49 9.44
CA LEU A 118 -1.16 1.28 8.61
C LEU A 118 -2.48 1.08 7.84
N ALA A 119 -3.63 1.34 8.46
CA ALA A 119 -4.92 1.25 7.78
C ALA A 119 -5.06 2.27 6.63
N VAL A 120 -4.46 3.46 6.77
CA VAL A 120 -4.50 4.52 5.75
C VAL A 120 -3.55 4.24 4.58
N TYR A 121 -2.36 3.70 4.88
CA TYR A 121 -1.37 3.37 3.86
C TYR A 121 -0.56 2.14 4.33
N PRO A 122 -0.97 0.90 3.94
CA PRO A 122 -0.35 -0.33 4.43
C PRO A 122 1.17 -0.40 4.20
N ASP A 123 1.63 0.09 3.04
CA ASP A 123 3.05 0.10 2.69
C ASP A 123 3.89 1.07 3.57
N ILE A 124 3.28 1.81 4.51
CA ILE A 124 4.03 2.59 5.51
C ILE A 124 4.86 1.69 6.43
N GLU A 125 4.52 0.40 6.56
CA GLU A 125 5.32 -0.58 7.31
C GLU A 125 6.76 -0.71 6.80
N GLN A 126 7.03 -0.32 5.55
CA GLN A 126 8.38 -0.33 4.96
C GLN A 126 9.11 1.01 5.14
N ASN A 127 8.46 2.01 5.75
CA ASN A 127 9.05 3.33 5.92
C ASN A 127 9.96 3.34 7.16
N PRO A 128 11.26 3.66 7.02
CA PRO A 128 12.19 3.65 8.16
C PRO A 128 11.76 4.54 9.33
N TYR A 129 11.16 5.70 9.05
CA TYR A 129 10.69 6.60 10.09
C TYR A 129 9.51 6.01 10.87
N PHE A 130 8.57 5.37 10.16
CA PHE A 130 7.44 4.69 10.79
C PHE A 130 7.92 3.55 11.69
N LEU A 131 8.88 2.76 11.23
CA LEU A 131 9.46 1.66 11.99
C LEU A 131 10.13 2.14 13.27
N SER A 132 10.94 3.20 13.20
CA SER A 132 11.56 3.78 14.39
C SER A 132 10.53 4.24 15.43
N VAL A 133 9.46 4.91 15.00
CA VAL A 133 8.38 5.35 15.89
C VAL A 133 7.60 4.15 16.44
N ALA A 134 7.38 3.10 15.63
CA ALA A 134 6.73 1.88 16.08
C ALA A 134 7.54 1.21 17.20
N CYS A 135 8.84 1.02 17.01
CA CYS A 135 9.74 0.46 18.02
C CYS A 135 9.72 1.28 19.32
N GLU A 136 9.76 2.61 19.22
CA GLU A 136 9.68 3.51 20.38
C GLU A 136 8.36 3.34 21.14
N ILE A 137 7.22 3.39 20.45
CA ILE A 137 5.91 3.30 21.10
C ILE A 137 5.66 1.91 21.68
N THR A 138 6.09 0.85 20.99
CA THR A 138 5.89 -0.54 21.45
C THR A 138 6.97 -1.03 22.41
N GLN A 139 8.06 -0.28 22.57
CA GLN A 139 9.26 -0.70 23.31
C GLN A 139 9.86 -2.01 22.79
N GLU A 140 9.72 -2.25 21.48
CA GLU A 140 10.28 -3.42 20.80
C GLU A 140 11.60 -3.03 20.15
N GLU A 141 12.61 -3.89 20.24
CA GLU A 141 13.94 -3.61 19.66
C GLU A 141 14.00 -3.96 18.16
N GLU A 142 13.12 -4.84 17.70
CA GLU A 142 13.07 -5.32 16.31
C GLU A 142 11.83 -4.79 15.57
N ASP A 143 12.04 -4.30 14.34
CA ASP A 143 10.99 -3.82 13.43
C ASP A 143 9.83 -4.83 13.28
N ALA A 144 10.16 -6.11 13.17
CA ALA A 144 9.16 -7.18 13.01
C ALA A 144 8.30 -7.37 14.27
N GLY A 145 8.89 -7.22 15.46
CA GLY A 145 8.19 -7.27 16.75
C GLY A 145 7.24 -6.09 16.90
N ALA A 146 7.74 -4.88 16.65
CA ALA A 146 6.94 -3.65 16.68
C ALA A 146 5.74 -3.74 15.73
N LEU A 147 5.97 -4.13 14.48
CA LEU A 147 4.91 -4.29 13.47
C LEU A 147 3.86 -5.33 13.89
N ALA A 148 4.26 -6.43 14.52
CA ALA A 148 3.34 -7.45 14.98
C ALA A 148 2.38 -6.92 16.06
N VAL A 149 2.88 -6.08 16.98
CA VAL A 149 2.08 -5.43 18.03
C VAL A 149 1.10 -4.43 17.43
N VAL A 150 1.59 -3.52 16.58
CA VAL A 150 0.76 -2.49 15.92
C VAL A 150 -0.33 -3.13 15.06
N SER A 151 0.02 -4.17 14.30
CA SER A 151 -0.93 -4.91 13.43
C SER A 151 -1.98 -5.71 14.20
N ARG A 152 -1.67 -6.13 15.44
CA ARG A 152 -2.61 -6.88 16.28
C ARG A 152 -3.72 -5.97 16.81
N GLN A 153 -3.46 -4.68 17.00
CA GLN A 153 -4.47 -3.69 17.37
C GLN A 153 -5.58 -3.57 16.32
N GLU A 154 -5.23 -3.50 15.03
CA GLU A 154 -6.22 -3.47 13.93
C GLU A 154 -7.09 -4.74 13.89
N ARG A 155 -6.51 -5.93 14.13
CA ARG A 155 -7.25 -7.21 14.09
C ARG A 155 -8.26 -7.36 15.22
N GLY A 156 -8.07 -6.67 16.34
CA GLY A 156 -8.97 -6.72 17.50
C GLY A 156 -10.38 -6.19 17.21
N LYS A 157 -10.54 -5.32 16.20
CA LYS A 157 -11.85 -4.77 15.81
C LYS A 157 -12.63 -5.72 14.90
N SER A 158 -11.96 -6.33 13.92
CA SER A 158 -12.62 -7.17 12.90
C SER A 158 -13.09 -8.54 13.41
N PHE A 159 -12.51 -9.08 14.48
CA PHE A 159 -12.91 -10.39 15.02
C PHE A 159 -14.17 -10.31 15.88
N PHE A 160 -14.31 -9.28 16.72
CA PHE A 160 -15.48 -9.13 17.61
C PHE A 160 -16.68 -8.48 16.92
N GLU A 161 -16.50 -7.59 15.93
CA GLU A 161 -17.63 -7.05 15.15
C GLU A 161 -18.32 -8.12 14.28
N ASN A 162 -17.59 -9.14 13.80
CA ASN A 162 -18.18 -10.25 13.03
C ASN A 162 -18.82 -11.36 13.89
N LEU A 163 -18.51 -11.42 15.19
CA LEU A 163 -19.03 -12.46 16.09
C LEU A 163 -20.28 -12.01 16.87
N PHE A 164 -20.48 -10.69 17.04
CA PHE A 164 -21.62 -10.12 17.77
C PHE A 164 -22.35 -8.98 17.04
N GLY A 165 -22.00 -8.69 15.78
CA GLY A 165 -22.73 -7.76 14.92
C GLY A 165 -24.00 -8.39 14.34
N ARG A 166 -25.13 -8.13 15.00
CA ARG A 166 -26.55 -8.43 14.67
C ARG A 166 -26.87 -8.87 13.24
#